data_AF-A0A2K3UY00-F1
#
_entry.id   AF-A0A2K3UY00-F1
#
_cell.length_a   1.000
_cell.length_b   1.000
_cell.length_c   1.000
_cell.angle_alpha   90.00
_cell.angle_beta   90.00
_cell.angle_gamma   90.00
#
_symmetry.space_group_name_H-M   'P 1'
#
loop_
_entity.id
_entity.type
_entity.pdbx_description
1 polymer ?
#
loop_
_entity_poly.entity_id
_entity_poly.type
_entity_poly.pdbx_seq_one_letter_code
_entity_poly.pdbx_strand_id
1 'polypeptide(L)'
;MAHRLSAVRASGRSADTMPIWPFSRREKRAEALSPDQRWALAATALYTELNEGYHDRLIPIAGFDVKAERESVQEMWGIEGADHAVPALDWLVSEGHRGTILSETGREGTAWDLVRVINLSRILYGAGYLTEAQAWASMIQAARSLRATYSSWGEMGEAFLHGRDWWAKGRSAAFQTAHVRLLDPQNADSPWNQVAWNSMEPAVSAAEWRSN
;
A
#
# COMPACT_ATOMS: atom_id res chain seq x y z
N MET A 1 4.82 -19.37 -22.76
CA MET A 1 4.03 -18.41 -23.56
C MET A 1 4.14 -17.08 -22.83
N ALA A 2 5.17 -16.32 -23.17
CA ALA A 2 5.65 -15.16 -22.43
C ALA A 2 5.22 -13.88 -23.14
N HIS A 3 4.46 -13.01 -22.48
CA HIS A 3 4.07 -11.72 -23.03
C HIS A 3 4.68 -10.56 -22.22
N ARG A 4 5.81 -10.08 -22.77
CA ARG A 4 6.32 -8.70 -22.88
C ARG A 4 5.93 -7.69 -21.78
N LEU A 5 6.91 -7.38 -20.94
CA LEU A 5 7.03 -6.10 -20.24
C LEU A 5 7.92 -5.17 -21.08
N SER A 6 7.36 -4.11 -21.65
CA SER A 6 8.11 -2.98 -22.19
C SER A 6 7.97 -1.81 -21.23
N ALA A 7 9.07 -1.44 -20.57
CA ALA A 7 9.16 -0.24 -19.74
C ALA A 7 9.30 1.00 -20.64
N VAL A 8 8.47 2.03 -20.39
CA VAL A 8 8.61 3.36 -20.99
C VAL A 8 9.00 4.38 -19.91
N ARG A 9 9.90 5.28 -20.30
CA ARG A 9 10.64 6.26 -19.49
C ARG A 9 9.76 7.31 -18.81
N ALA A 10 10.18 7.70 -17.61
CA ALA A 10 9.73 8.89 -16.91
C ALA A 10 9.98 10.17 -17.73
N SER A 11 8.94 11.00 -17.88
CA SER A 11 9.05 12.36 -18.42
C SER A 11 9.12 13.36 -17.27
N GLY A 12 10.05 14.32 -17.40
CA GLY A 12 10.43 15.26 -16.36
C GLY A 12 9.40 16.35 -16.08
N ARG A 13 9.48 16.91 -14.87
CA ARG A 13 8.84 18.17 -14.50
C ARG A 13 9.92 19.15 -14.03
N SER A 14 9.97 20.33 -14.66
CA SER A 14 10.83 21.44 -14.28
C SER A 14 10.23 22.20 -13.09
N ALA A 15 11.07 22.55 -12.14
CA ALA A 15 10.76 23.49 -11.06
C ALA A 15 10.73 24.92 -11.62
N ASP A 16 9.55 25.53 -11.70
CA ASP A 16 9.36 26.95 -11.39
C ASP A 16 7.89 27.34 -11.59
N THR A 17 7.38 28.16 -10.66
CA THR A 17 6.00 28.68 -10.50
C THR A 17 4.98 27.75 -9.82
N MET A 18 4.92 27.84 -8.48
CA MET A 18 3.82 27.31 -7.67
C MET A 18 2.68 28.34 -7.59
N PRO A 19 1.46 28.05 -8.07
CA PRO A 19 0.29 28.86 -7.75
C PRO A 19 -0.19 28.55 -6.33
N ILE A 20 -0.40 29.61 -5.54
CA ILE A 20 -1.10 29.54 -4.26
C ILE A 20 -2.57 29.27 -4.59
N TRP A 21 -3.02 28.02 -4.47
CA TRP A 21 -4.44 27.69 -4.69
C TRP A 21 -5.22 27.50 -3.38
N PRO A 22 -6.34 28.23 -3.19
CA PRO A 22 -7.18 28.10 -2.00
C PRO A 22 -8.23 27.00 -2.21
N PHE A 23 -7.91 25.75 -1.91
CA PHE A 23 -8.97 24.74 -1.75
C PHE A 23 -9.44 24.70 -0.29
N SER A 24 -10.43 25.55 -0.02
CA SER A 24 -11.39 25.34 1.06
C SER A 24 -12.50 24.38 0.60
N ARG A 25 -12.13 23.16 0.20
CA ARG A 25 -13.01 22.05 0.57
C ARG A 25 -12.65 21.77 2.01
N ARG A 26 -13.58 22.02 2.94
CA ARG A 26 -13.54 21.32 4.23
C ARG A 26 -13.66 19.84 3.87
N GLU A 27 -12.57 19.20 3.46
CA GLU A 27 -12.39 17.79 3.71
C GLU A 27 -12.69 17.68 5.19
N LYS A 28 -13.80 17.00 5.53
CA LYS A 28 -14.09 16.65 6.91
C LYS A 28 -12.74 16.26 7.49
N ARG A 29 -12.29 16.93 8.56
CA ARG A 29 -11.31 16.30 9.44
C ARG A 29 -11.86 14.90 9.60
N ALA A 30 -11.20 13.92 9.00
CA ALA A 30 -11.66 12.54 9.07
C ALA A 30 -11.94 12.31 10.54
N GLU A 31 -13.09 11.72 10.87
CA GLU A 31 -13.29 11.19 12.21
C GLU A 31 -12.00 10.50 12.63
N ALA A 32 -11.55 10.77 13.86
CA ALA A 32 -10.22 10.36 14.30
C ALA A 32 -10.00 8.88 13.93
N LEU A 33 -8.99 8.61 13.10
CA LEU A 33 -8.74 7.27 12.59
C LEU A 33 -8.77 6.25 13.73
N SER A 34 -9.41 5.11 13.52
CA SER A 34 -9.32 4.00 14.46
C SER A 34 -7.87 3.46 14.54
N PRO A 35 -7.50 2.74 15.61
CA PRO A 35 -6.22 2.03 15.67
C PRO A 35 -5.97 1.15 14.44
N ASP A 36 -6.99 0.39 14.01
CA ASP A 36 -6.91 -0.49 12.83
C ASP A 36 -6.62 0.31 11.54
N GLN A 37 -7.26 1.45 11.36
CA GLN A 37 -7.02 2.32 10.20
C GLN A 37 -5.60 2.91 10.22
N ARG A 38 -5.11 3.37 11.38
CA ARG A 38 -3.72 3.86 11.50
C ARG A 38 -2.70 2.78 11.17
N TRP A 39 -2.93 1.56 11.66
CA TRP A 39 -2.06 0.42 11.38
C TRP A 39 -2.04 0.10 9.88
N ALA A 40 -3.21 0.04 9.23
CA ALA A 40 -3.29 -0.21 7.80
C ALA A 40 -2.53 0.85 7.00
N LEU A 41 -2.66 2.13 7.34
CA LEU A 41 -1.90 3.20 6.68
C LEU A 41 -0.39 3.05 6.90
N ALA A 42 0.04 2.74 8.14
CA ALA A 42 1.45 2.51 8.48
C ALA A 42 2.09 1.35 7.70
N ALA A 43 1.31 0.31 7.35
CA ALA A 43 1.79 -0.78 6.49
C ALA A 43 2.20 -0.34 5.08
N THR A 44 1.70 0.81 4.61
CA THR A 44 2.07 1.40 3.30
C THR A 44 3.14 2.49 3.39
N ALA A 45 3.79 2.63 4.54
CA ALA A 45 4.76 3.71 4.78
C ALA A 45 5.88 3.72 3.72
N LEU A 46 6.40 2.56 3.32
CA LEU A 46 7.44 2.48 2.28
C LEU A 46 7.04 3.10 0.93
N TYR A 47 5.76 2.98 0.52
CA TYR A 47 5.25 3.68 -0.67
C TYR A 47 5.12 5.19 -0.41
N THR A 48 4.59 5.53 0.75
CA THR A 48 4.24 6.92 1.10
C THR A 48 5.50 7.78 1.26
N GLU A 49 6.58 7.23 1.83
CA GLU A 49 7.88 7.91 1.96
C GLU A 49 8.53 8.27 0.62
N LEU A 50 8.24 7.52 -0.45
CA LEU A 50 8.82 7.76 -1.78
C LEU A 50 7.98 8.65 -2.68
N ASN A 51 6.68 8.68 -2.42
CA ASN A 51 5.74 9.53 -3.14
C ASN A 51 5.49 10.86 -2.39
N GLU A 52 6.24 11.13 -1.32
CA GLU A 52 6.06 12.29 -0.41
C GLU A 52 4.60 12.47 0.02
N GLY A 53 3.98 11.33 0.33
CA GLY A 53 2.56 11.23 0.60
C GLY A 53 2.19 11.43 2.06
N TYR A 54 0.94 11.11 2.38
CA TYR A 54 0.38 11.22 3.73
C TYR A 54 0.24 9.85 4.40
N HIS A 55 0.73 9.73 5.63
CA HIS A 55 0.56 8.52 6.47
C HIS A 55 -0.74 8.50 7.27
N ASP A 56 -1.48 9.61 7.27
CA ASP A 56 -2.59 9.88 8.21
C ASP A 56 -3.95 10.02 7.53
N ARG A 57 -4.06 9.68 6.24
CA ARG A 57 -5.31 9.79 5.49
C ARG A 57 -5.41 8.76 4.37
N LEU A 58 -6.64 8.54 3.94
CA LEU A 58 -6.98 7.53 2.94
C LEU A 58 -6.34 7.84 1.58
N ILE A 59 -6.40 9.09 1.11
CA ILE A 59 -5.74 9.51 -0.15
C ILE A 59 -4.22 9.61 0.07
N PRO A 60 -3.39 8.83 -0.65
CA PRO A 60 -1.98 8.66 -0.31
C PRO A 60 -1.09 9.79 -0.77
N ILE A 61 -1.46 10.51 -1.83
CA ILE A 61 -0.57 11.41 -2.57
C ILE A 61 -1.01 12.86 -2.35
N ALA A 62 -0.06 13.73 -2.06
CA ALA A 62 -0.29 15.17 -2.01
C ALA A 62 -0.60 15.70 -3.43
N GLY A 63 -1.68 16.47 -3.57
CA GLY A 63 -2.10 16.98 -4.88
C GLY A 63 -2.67 15.89 -5.82
N PHE A 64 -3.30 14.85 -5.26
CA PHE A 64 -3.90 13.74 -6.00
C PHE A 64 -4.69 14.20 -7.24
N ASP A 65 -4.19 13.85 -8.43
CA ASP A 65 -4.84 14.14 -9.71
C ASP A 65 -5.63 12.91 -10.16
N VAL A 66 -6.95 12.99 -10.04
CA VAL A 66 -7.87 11.89 -10.38
C VAL A 66 -7.64 11.37 -11.81
N LYS A 67 -7.34 12.23 -12.78
CA LYS A 67 -7.14 11.80 -14.17
C LYS A 67 -5.83 11.03 -14.31
N ALA A 68 -4.75 11.58 -13.76
CA ALA A 68 -3.43 10.94 -13.82
C ALA A 68 -3.42 9.58 -13.09
N GLU A 69 -4.08 9.49 -11.94
CA GLU A 69 -4.15 8.25 -11.16
C GLU A 69 -5.02 7.20 -11.84
N ARG A 70 -6.11 7.60 -12.52
CA ARG A 70 -6.90 6.69 -13.38
C ARG A 70 -6.10 6.14 -14.55
N GLU A 71 -5.35 7.00 -15.24
CA GLU A 71 -4.46 6.58 -16.34
C GLU A 71 -3.39 5.59 -15.82
N SER A 72 -2.80 5.87 -14.65
CA SER A 72 -1.79 5.00 -14.05
C SER A 72 -2.35 3.62 -13.65
N VAL A 73 -3.52 3.55 -12.99
CA VAL A 73 -4.10 2.26 -12.61
C VAL A 73 -4.61 1.47 -13.82
N GLN A 74 -5.05 2.14 -14.89
CA GLN A 74 -5.37 1.47 -16.15
C GLN A 74 -4.11 0.86 -16.77
N GLU A 75 -3.01 1.61 -16.89
CA GLU A 75 -1.76 1.12 -17.48
C GLU A 75 -1.15 -0.03 -16.67
N MET A 76 -1.09 0.13 -15.35
CA MET A 76 -0.37 -0.79 -14.46
C MET A 76 -1.20 -2.01 -14.04
N TRP A 77 -2.53 -1.87 -14.00
CA TRP A 77 -3.44 -2.91 -13.46
C TRP A 77 -4.59 -3.29 -14.39
N GLY A 78 -4.81 -2.58 -15.51
CA GLY A 78 -5.98 -2.80 -16.37
C GLY A 78 -7.31 -2.38 -15.72
N ILE A 79 -7.26 -1.52 -14.68
CA ILE A 79 -8.45 -1.09 -13.96
C ILE A 79 -9.01 0.18 -14.61
N GLU A 80 -10.19 0.06 -15.22
CA GLU A 80 -10.84 1.16 -15.96
C GLU A 80 -12.03 1.76 -15.21
N GLY A 81 -12.50 1.07 -14.17
CA GLY A 81 -13.70 1.44 -13.44
C GLY A 81 -13.90 0.62 -12.18
N ALA A 82 -15.02 0.91 -11.50
CA ALA A 82 -15.42 0.27 -10.24
C ALA A 82 -15.65 -1.25 -10.36
N ASP A 83 -16.07 -1.70 -11.55
CA ASP A 83 -16.28 -3.10 -11.90
C ASP A 83 -14.98 -3.92 -11.96
N HIS A 84 -13.85 -3.29 -12.27
CA HIS A 84 -12.52 -3.95 -12.25
C HIS A 84 -11.82 -3.85 -10.88
N ALA A 85 -12.18 -2.85 -10.07
CA ALA A 85 -11.49 -2.52 -8.83
C ALA A 85 -11.53 -3.67 -7.80
N VAL A 86 -12.73 -4.18 -7.46
CA VAL A 86 -12.89 -5.24 -6.46
C VAL A 86 -12.23 -6.55 -6.91
N PRO A 87 -12.44 -7.06 -8.15
CA PRO A 87 -11.77 -8.26 -8.62
C PRO A 87 -10.24 -8.19 -8.56
N ALA A 88 -9.65 -7.02 -8.86
CA ALA A 88 -8.19 -6.84 -8.77
C ALA A 88 -7.67 -6.95 -7.33
N LEU A 89 -8.40 -6.37 -6.36
CA LEU A 89 -8.07 -6.49 -4.94
C LEU A 89 -8.27 -7.92 -4.43
N ASP A 90 -9.36 -8.58 -4.81
CA ASP A 90 -9.64 -9.97 -4.44
C ASP A 90 -8.54 -10.91 -4.94
N TRP A 91 -8.10 -10.75 -6.19
CA TRP A 91 -7.00 -11.53 -6.75
C TRP A 91 -5.71 -11.34 -5.96
N LEU A 92 -5.35 -10.09 -5.62
CA LEU A 92 -4.19 -9.80 -4.78
C LEU A 92 -4.32 -10.42 -3.39
N VAL A 93 -5.52 -10.52 -2.82
CA VAL A 93 -5.73 -11.13 -1.50
C VAL A 93 -5.62 -12.66 -1.57
N SER A 94 -6.27 -13.29 -2.55
CA SER A 94 -6.40 -14.75 -2.62
C SER A 94 -5.18 -15.45 -3.22
N GLU A 95 -4.59 -14.88 -4.26
CA GLU A 95 -3.54 -15.51 -5.06
C GLU A 95 -2.32 -14.60 -5.15
N GLY A 96 -2.49 -13.43 -5.77
CA GLY A 96 -1.43 -12.46 -6.00
C GLY A 96 -0.19 -13.07 -6.66
N HIS A 97 0.97 -12.48 -6.38
CA HIS A 97 2.25 -12.92 -6.94
C HIS A 97 3.01 -13.84 -5.98
N ARG A 98 2.55 -14.01 -4.73
CA ARG A 98 3.28 -14.75 -3.68
C ARG A 98 3.68 -16.17 -4.09
N GLY A 99 2.83 -16.87 -4.86
CA GLY A 99 3.13 -18.22 -5.34
C GLY A 99 4.28 -18.24 -6.34
N THR A 100 4.28 -17.30 -7.30
CA THR A 100 5.37 -17.15 -8.26
C THR A 100 6.67 -16.74 -7.56
N ILE A 101 6.61 -15.75 -6.65
CA ILE A 101 7.77 -15.30 -5.87
C ILE A 101 8.38 -16.46 -5.10
N LEU A 102 7.55 -17.28 -4.43
CA LEU A 102 8.00 -18.47 -3.72
C LEU A 102 8.68 -19.46 -4.66
N SER A 103 8.09 -19.74 -5.82
CA SER A 103 8.64 -20.70 -6.77
C SER A 103 9.97 -20.26 -7.39
N GLU A 104 10.16 -18.96 -7.62
CA GLU A 104 11.34 -18.42 -8.30
C GLU A 104 12.47 -18.05 -7.33
N THR A 105 12.14 -17.67 -6.09
CA THR A 105 13.11 -17.12 -5.13
C THR A 105 13.29 -17.98 -3.88
N GLY A 106 12.40 -18.93 -3.62
CA GLY A 106 12.37 -19.70 -2.37
C GLY A 106 11.89 -18.90 -1.16
N ARG A 107 11.34 -17.70 -1.36
CA ARG A 107 10.87 -16.79 -0.29
C ARG A 107 9.42 -16.43 -0.49
N GLU A 108 8.69 -16.28 0.60
CA GLU A 108 7.28 -15.90 0.53
C GLU A 108 7.12 -14.44 0.03
N GLY A 109 6.00 -14.17 -0.66
CA GLY A 109 5.70 -12.86 -1.27
C GLY A 109 4.43 -12.20 -0.75
N THR A 110 3.98 -12.58 0.45
CA THR A 110 2.72 -12.15 1.05
C THR A 110 2.70 -10.65 1.31
N ALA A 111 3.76 -10.09 1.90
CA ALA A 111 3.87 -8.65 2.14
C ALA A 111 3.76 -7.85 0.84
N TRP A 112 4.36 -8.34 -0.25
CA TRP A 112 4.32 -7.68 -1.54
C TRP A 112 2.90 -7.56 -2.09
N ASP A 113 2.09 -8.60 -1.96
CA ASP A 113 0.69 -8.55 -2.39
C ASP A 113 -0.18 -7.72 -1.46
N LEU A 114 -0.12 -7.97 -0.15
CA LEU A 114 -1.07 -7.38 0.79
C LEU A 114 -0.80 -5.90 1.07
N VAL A 115 0.47 -5.45 1.07
CA VAL A 115 0.76 -4.00 1.14
C VAL A 115 0.23 -3.28 -0.11
N ARG A 116 0.26 -3.94 -1.28
CA ARG A 116 -0.34 -3.39 -2.50
C ARG A 116 -1.86 -3.40 -2.48
N VAL A 117 -2.53 -4.36 -1.84
CA VAL A 117 -3.98 -4.29 -1.59
C VAL A 117 -4.32 -2.99 -0.86
N ILE A 118 -3.57 -2.69 0.21
CA ILE A 118 -3.82 -1.49 1.00
C ILE A 118 -3.56 -0.23 0.15
N ASN A 119 -2.38 -0.13 -0.49
CA ASN A 119 -2.03 1.05 -1.28
C ASN A 119 -2.94 1.24 -2.50
N LEU A 120 -3.30 0.17 -3.20
CA LEU A 120 -4.18 0.24 -4.36
C LEU A 120 -5.60 0.63 -3.95
N SER A 121 -6.12 0.13 -2.83
CA SER A 121 -7.43 0.54 -2.29
C SER A 121 -7.49 2.06 -2.03
N ARG A 122 -6.40 2.63 -1.50
CA ARG A 122 -6.25 4.08 -1.28
C ARG A 122 -6.33 4.88 -2.58
N ILE A 123 -5.63 4.44 -3.63
CA ILE A 123 -5.64 5.07 -4.96
C ILE A 123 -7.00 4.92 -5.63
N LEU A 124 -7.60 3.72 -5.59
CA LEU A 124 -8.90 3.42 -6.21
C LEU A 124 -10.04 4.20 -5.56
N TYR A 125 -9.98 4.44 -4.24
CA TYR A 125 -10.88 5.36 -3.56
C TYR A 125 -10.71 6.80 -4.10
N GLY A 126 -9.48 7.31 -4.13
CA GLY A 126 -9.20 8.65 -4.66
C GLY A 126 -9.62 8.82 -6.13
N ALA A 127 -9.51 7.76 -6.94
CA ALA A 127 -9.94 7.71 -8.32
C ALA A 127 -11.48 7.60 -8.48
N GLY A 128 -12.23 7.38 -7.40
CA GLY A 128 -13.68 7.21 -7.41
C GLY A 128 -14.15 5.83 -7.90
N TYR A 129 -13.29 4.81 -7.85
CA TYR A 129 -13.62 3.43 -8.22
C TYR A 129 -14.05 2.57 -7.01
N LEU A 130 -13.77 3.04 -5.79
CA LEU A 130 -14.27 2.46 -4.55
C LEU A 130 -14.98 3.52 -3.71
N THR A 131 -15.99 3.09 -2.97
CA THR A 131 -16.49 3.85 -1.81
C THR A 131 -15.48 3.81 -0.67
N GLU A 132 -15.56 4.77 0.26
CA GLU A 132 -14.71 4.79 1.46
C GLU A 132 -14.84 3.49 2.27
N ALA A 133 -16.08 2.99 2.43
CA ALA A 133 -16.34 1.75 3.16
C ALA A 133 -15.69 0.52 2.50
N GLN A 134 -15.75 0.42 1.16
CA GLN A 134 -15.09 -0.66 0.42
C GLN A 134 -13.57 -0.59 0.57
N ALA A 135 -12.99 0.61 0.42
CA ALA A 135 -11.55 0.79 0.57
C ALA A 135 -11.07 0.39 1.97
N TRP A 136 -11.74 0.86 3.03
CA TRP A 136 -11.39 0.48 4.39
C TRP A 136 -11.57 -1.02 4.65
N ALA A 137 -12.65 -1.63 4.17
CA ALA A 137 -12.86 -3.07 4.34
C ALA A 137 -11.71 -3.90 3.74
N SER A 138 -11.32 -3.62 2.48
CA SER A 138 -10.20 -4.30 1.82
C SER A 138 -8.86 -4.03 2.53
N MET A 139 -8.62 -2.78 2.94
CA MET A 139 -7.39 -2.40 3.66
C MET A 139 -7.26 -3.11 5.00
N ILE A 140 -8.32 -3.13 5.82
CA ILE A 140 -8.30 -3.77 7.14
C ILE A 140 -8.15 -5.28 7.02
N GLN A 141 -8.81 -5.92 6.05
CA GLN A 141 -8.64 -7.35 5.81
C GLN A 141 -7.17 -7.69 5.45
N ALA A 142 -6.56 -6.95 4.53
CA ALA A 142 -5.16 -7.16 4.17
C ALA A 142 -4.22 -6.87 5.34
N ALA A 143 -4.49 -5.82 6.12
CA ALA A 143 -3.71 -5.45 7.29
C ALA A 143 -3.73 -6.53 8.38
N ARG A 144 -4.89 -7.11 8.68
CA ARG A 144 -5.01 -8.22 9.64
C ARG A 144 -4.27 -9.47 9.18
N SER A 145 -4.26 -9.74 7.88
CA SER A 145 -3.47 -10.84 7.32
C SER A 145 -1.97 -10.58 7.43
N LEU A 146 -1.48 -9.36 7.10
CA LEU A 146 -0.09 -8.96 7.35
C LEU A 146 0.29 -9.13 8.83
N ARG A 147 -0.59 -8.67 9.72
CA ARG A 147 -0.40 -8.75 11.17
C ARG A 147 -0.30 -10.18 11.70
N ALA A 148 -1.00 -11.13 11.06
CA ALA A 148 -0.96 -12.55 11.38
C ALA A 148 0.27 -13.26 10.77
N THR A 149 0.79 -12.77 9.63
CA THR A 149 1.94 -13.39 8.94
C THR A 149 3.29 -12.97 9.53
N TYR A 150 3.43 -11.73 9.99
CA TYR A 150 4.70 -11.17 10.45
C TYR A 150 4.70 -10.82 11.94
N SER A 151 5.88 -10.63 12.50
CA SER A 151 6.10 -10.36 13.93
C SER A 151 6.54 -8.92 14.22
N SER A 152 6.89 -8.13 13.20
CA SER A 152 7.27 -6.72 13.36
C SER A 152 7.16 -5.92 12.06
N TRP A 153 7.19 -4.59 12.18
CA TRP A 153 7.33 -3.68 11.02
C TRP A 153 8.59 -3.97 10.21
N GLY A 154 9.70 -4.29 10.88
CA GLY A 154 10.98 -4.59 10.23
C GLY A 154 10.87 -5.82 9.33
N GLU A 155 10.34 -6.92 9.88
CA GLU A 155 10.16 -8.19 9.16
C GLU A 155 9.20 -8.04 7.96
N MET A 156 8.03 -7.43 8.17
CA MET A 156 7.09 -7.15 7.09
C MET A 156 7.71 -6.23 6.03
N GLY A 157 8.44 -5.21 6.45
CA GLY A 157 9.13 -4.29 5.56
C GLY A 157 10.19 -4.99 4.72
N GLU A 158 11.00 -5.86 5.31
CA GLU A 158 11.98 -6.68 4.59
C GLU A 158 11.29 -7.60 3.58
N ALA A 159 10.25 -8.32 3.98
CA ALA A 159 9.49 -9.19 3.07
C ALA A 159 8.92 -8.42 1.87
N PHE A 160 8.36 -7.22 2.12
CA PHE A 160 7.88 -6.33 1.07
C PHE A 160 9.01 -5.95 0.10
N LEU A 161 10.19 -5.56 0.60
CA LEU A 161 11.33 -5.19 -0.22
C LEU A 161 11.78 -6.34 -1.14
N HIS A 162 11.75 -7.58 -0.65
CA HIS A 162 12.10 -8.74 -1.46
C HIS A 162 11.14 -8.96 -2.63
N GLY A 163 9.83 -8.94 -2.39
CA GLY A 163 8.86 -9.08 -3.47
C GLY A 163 8.89 -7.90 -4.44
N ARG A 164 9.16 -6.69 -3.94
CA ARG A 164 9.38 -5.50 -4.77
C ARG A 164 10.62 -5.63 -5.66
N ASP A 165 11.73 -6.11 -5.11
CA ASP A 165 12.99 -6.29 -5.84
C ASP A 165 12.85 -7.38 -6.90
N TRP A 166 12.07 -8.45 -6.61
CA TRP A 166 11.67 -9.45 -7.59
C TRP A 166 10.86 -8.84 -8.74
N TRP A 167 9.82 -8.07 -8.43
CA TRP A 167 8.96 -7.45 -9.44
C TRP A 167 9.72 -6.44 -10.32
N ALA A 168 10.55 -5.60 -9.68
CA ALA A 168 11.35 -4.60 -10.37
C ALA A 168 12.60 -5.19 -11.06
N LYS A 169 12.89 -6.48 -10.86
CA LYS A 169 14.11 -7.17 -11.32
C LYS A 169 15.39 -6.46 -10.88
N GLY A 170 15.39 -5.92 -9.67
CA GLY A 170 16.52 -5.17 -9.14
C GLY A 170 16.24 -4.49 -7.81
N ARG A 171 17.30 -4.33 -7.02
CA ARG A 171 17.26 -3.62 -5.73
C ARG A 171 17.14 -2.12 -5.91
N SER A 172 16.57 -1.45 -4.92
CA SER A 172 16.43 0.00 -4.92
C SER A 172 16.95 0.63 -3.64
N ALA A 173 18.01 1.43 -3.79
CA ALA A 173 18.58 2.18 -2.67
C ALA A 173 17.54 3.05 -1.97
N ALA A 174 16.65 3.72 -2.71
CA ALA A 174 15.64 4.61 -2.14
C ALA A 174 14.69 3.90 -1.16
N PHE A 175 14.19 2.71 -1.53
CA PHE A 175 13.33 1.92 -0.64
C PHE A 175 14.09 1.34 0.56
N GLN A 176 15.37 0.97 0.38
CA GLN A 176 16.22 0.50 1.48
C GLN A 176 16.49 1.63 2.48
N THR A 177 16.78 2.83 1.99
CA THR A 177 16.92 4.03 2.83
C THR A 177 15.63 4.38 3.56
N ALA A 178 14.47 4.29 2.89
CA ALA A 178 13.18 4.50 3.53
C ALA A 178 12.92 3.49 4.65
N HIS A 179 13.22 2.20 4.43
CA HIS A 179 13.07 1.15 5.46
C HIS A 179 13.92 1.41 6.70
N VAL A 180 15.20 1.77 6.52
CA VAL A 180 16.10 2.15 7.62
C VAL A 180 15.55 3.37 8.37
N ARG A 181 15.11 4.42 7.65
CA ARG A 181 14.55 5.64 8.27
C ARG A 181 13.27 5.37 9.06
N LEU A 182 12.42 4.47 8.56
CA LEU A 182 11.17 4.12 9.24
C LEU A 182 11.41 3.31 10.52
N LEU A 183 12.50 2.54 10.58
CA LEU A 183 12.87 1.76 11.78
C LEU A 183 13.73 2.54 12.79
N ASP A 184 14.24 3.72 12.43
CA ASP A 184 15.05 4.53 13.34
C ASP A 184 14.21 4.98 14.54
N PRO A 185 14.50 4.53 15.78
CA PRO A 185 13.71 4.88 16.96
C PRO A 185 13.77 6.39 17.30
N GLN A 186 14.74 7.13 16.75
CA GLN A 186 14.82 8.59 16.92
C GLN A 186 13.91 9.36 15.96
N ASN A 187 13.38 8.69 14.92
CA ASN A 187 12.47 9.30 13.98
C ASN A 187 11.03 9.32 14.55
N ALA A 188 10.70 10.35 15.34
CA ALA A 188 9.37 10.51 15.93
C ALA A 188 8.24 10.65 14.88
N ASP A 189 8.58 11.04 13.65
CA ASP A 189 7.64 11.19 12.54
C ASP A 189 7.38 9.85 11.80
N SER A 190 8.15 8.80 12.11
CA SER A 190 7.93 7.49 11.50
C SER A 190 6.57 6.92 11.92
N PRO A 191 5.70 6.52 10.98
CA PRO A 191 4.47 5.80 11.31
C PRO A 191 4.75 4.47 12.03
N TRP A 192 5.92 3.85 11.82
CA TRP A 192 6.30 2.61 12.51
C TRP A 192 6.71 2.83 13.98
N ASN A 193 7.06 4.07 14.35
CA ASN A 193 7.28 4.47 15.75
C ASN A 193 6.01 5.02 16.41
N GLN A 194 5.08 5.60 15.63
CA GLN A 194 3.81 6.12 16.12
C GLN A 194 2.75 5.03 16.32
N VAL A 195 2.81 3.95 15.54
CA VAL A 195 1.87 2.83 15.60
C VAL A 195 2.60 1.57 16.03
N ALA A 196 2.34 1.11 17.25
CA ALA A 196 2.90 -0.15 17.74
C ALA A 196 2.42 -1.33 16.88
N TRP A 197 3.34 -2.24 16.52
CA TRP A 197 3.03 -3.43 15.72
C TRP A 197 1.84 -4.24 16.30
N ASN A 198 1.82 -4.44 17.62
CA ASN A 198 0.80 -5.22 18.33
C ASN A 198 -0.51 -4.45 18.60
N SER A 199 -0.70 -3.24 18.05
CA SER A 199 -1.92 -2.45 18.27
C SER A 199 -3.13 -2.88 17.42
N MET A 200 -2.91 -3.75 16.43
CA MET A 200 -3.95 -4.38 15.62
C MET A 200 -4.08 -5.86 15.99
N GLU A 201 -5.33 -6.32 16.08
CA GLU A 201 -5.66 -7.74 16.22
C GLU A 201 -5.39 -8.49 14.91
N PRO A 202 -4.68 -9.64 14.94
CA PRO A 202 -4.44 -10.44 13.75
C PRO A 202 -5.75 -11.03 13.20
N ALA A 203 -5.73 -11.48 11.94
CA ALA A 203 -6.83 -12.27 11.40
C ALA A 203 -7.01 -13.55 12.22
N VAL A 204 -8.24 -13.84 12.65
CA VAL A 204 -8.57 -15.06 13.41
C VAL A 204 -8.28 -16.27 12.53
N SER A 205 -7.58 -17.27 13.07
CA SER A 205 -7.30 -18.48 12.34
C SER A 205 -8.58 -19.31 12.17
N ALA A 206 -8.71 -20.03 11.05
CA ALA A 206 -9.82 -20.97 10.85
C ALA A 206 -9.84 -22.13 11.88
N ALA A 207 -8.77 -22.30 12.67
CA ALA A 207 -8.68 -23.27 13.75
C ALA A 207 -9.37 -22.78 15.04
N GLU A 208 -9.32 -21.47 15.33
CA GLU A 208 -9.95 -20.88 16.51
C GLU A 208 -11.48 -20.87 16.41
N TRP A 209 -12.04 -20.72 15.19
CA TRP A 209 -13.49 -20.78 14.97
C TRP A 209 -14.11 -22.15 15.27
N ARG A 210 -13.37 -23.25 15.05
CA ARG A 210 -13.90 -24.61 15.26
C ARG A 210 -13.87 -25.06 16.72
N SER A 211 -13.41 -24.21 17.63
CA SER A 211 -13.22 -24.54 19.05
C SER A 211 -14.17 -23.77 19.99
N ASN A 212 -15.11 -22.99 19.44
CA ASN A 212 -16.21 -22.33 20.17
C ASN A 212 -17.56 -22.84 19.65
#